data_AF-A0A367IWI0-F1
#
_entry.id   AF-A0A367IWI0-F1
#
_cell.length_a   1.000
_cell.length_b   1.000
_cell.length_c   1.000
_cell.angle_alpha   90.00
_cell.angle_beta   90.00
_cell.angle_gamma   90.00
#
_symmetry.space_group_name_H-M   'P 1'
#
loop_
_entity.id
_entity.type
_entity.pdbx_description
1 polymer ?
#
loop_
_entity_poly.entity_id
_entity_poly.type
_entity_poly.pdbx_seq_one_letter_code
_entity_poly.pdbx_strand_id
1 'polypeptide(L)'
;ASILDILLKDLNLDLLDGETTCKASKSIAKDHENIYGNNIPLNRGFGRRIDLLLSTRNIELSTNEWKRKKVSQEQCLIQQAENIRMNKAILSKLLELPLSEDDSKNVYTLGMDWVGPRGYMFAVKKIDDIYIAKHINNLSVPEYLHQLPSFIATLKNLYTWKNHHSNLQNTILTGMTAKEDDEFFSSIVNGIDDASRASKELSPNVYLTPTKVKKTQLSLSK
;
A
#
# COMPACT_ATOMS: atom_id res chain seq x y z
N ALA A 1 -5.69 6.44 -21.07
CA ALA A 1 -4.43 7.16 -20.80
C ALA A 1 -4.66 8.67 -20.61
N SER A 2 -4.82 9.50 -21.66
CA SER A 2 -4.57 10.96 -21.53
C SER A 2 -5.31 11.75 -20.44
N ILE A 3 -6.57 11.41 -20.11
CA ILE A 3 -7.30 12.11 -19.02
C ILE A 3 -6.69 11.83 -17.65
N LEU A 4 -6.25 10.59 -17.41
CA LEU A 4 -5.63 10.21 -16.14
C LEU A 4 -4.25 10.85 -16.00
N ASP A 5 -3.49 10.92 -17.10
CA ASP A 5 -2.20 11.61 -17.13
C ASP A 5 -2.37 13.09 -16.75
N ILE A 6 -3.37 13.78 -17.30
CA ILE A 6 -3.68 15.18 -16.97
C ILE A 6 -4.13 15.32 -15.52
N LEU A 7 -4.95 14.39 -15.04
CA LEU A 7 -5.52 14.42 -13.70
C LEU A 7 -4.44 14.25 -12.62
N LEU A 8 -3.49 13.35 -12.84
CA LEU A 8 -2.47 12.95 -11.87
C LEU A 8 -1.11 13.65 -12.05
N LYS A 9 -0.95 14.51 -13.07
CA LYS A 9 0.32 15.17 -13.43
C LYS A 9 1.05 15.90 -12.29
N ASP A 10 0.31 16.32 -11.28
CA ASP A 10 0.77 17.11 -10.13
C ASP A 10 1.01 16.25 -8.88
N LEU A 11 0.74 14.94 -8.96
CA LEU A 11 1.04 13.98 -7.90
C LEU A 11 2.33 13.23 -8.24
N ASN A 12 3.06 12.82 -7.20
CA ASN A 12 4.27 12.01 -7.36
C ASN A 12 3.92 10.52 -7.55
N LEU A 13 2.97 10.23 -8.45
CA LEU A 13 2.49 8.88 -8.70
C LEU A 13 3.04 8.35 -10.02
N ASP A 14 3.47 7.10 -9.99
CA ASP A 14 3.84 6.36 -11.18
C ASP A 14 2.58 5.70 -11.76
N LEU A 15 2.30 6.00 -13.04
CA LEU A 15 1.25 5.35 -13.83
C LEU A 15 1.91 4.25 -14.67
N LEU A 16 1.81 3.01 -14.22
CA LEU A 16 2.39 1.86 -14.90
C LEU A 16 1.34 1.21 -15.81
N ASP A 17 1.27 1.69 -17.05
CA ASP A 17 0.42 1.15 -18.14
C ASP A 17 1.17 0.01 -18.88
N GLY A 18 0.44 -0.85 -19.59
CA GLY A 18 1.01 -1.80 -20.56
C GLY A 18 1.21 -3.23 -20.03
N GLU A 19 0.23 -3.77 -19.29
CA GLU A 19 0.25 -5.13 -18.74
C GLU A 19 1.39 -5.35 -17.72
N THR A 20 1.55 -4.39 -16.80
CA THR A 20 2.54 -4.42 -15.71
C THR A 20 2.22 -5.54 -14.72
N THR A 21 3.24 -6.21 -14.21
CA THR A 21 3.06 -7.31 -13.25
C THR A 21 2.91 -6.79 -11.82
N CYS A 22 1.79 -7.11 -11.17
CA CYS A 22 1.55 -6.75 -9.78
C CYS A 22 2.45 -7.57 -8.82
N LYS A 23 3.30 -6.88 -8.07
CA LYS A 23 4.22 -7.44 -7.06
C LYS A 23 3.46 -8.04 -5.88
N ALA A 24 2.38 -7.39 -5.41
CA ALA A 24 1.57 -7.94 -4.31
C ALA A 24 0.99 -9.32 -4.67
N SER A 25 0.49 -9.47 -5.90
CA SER A 25 -0.02 -10.75 -6.41
C SER A 25 1.07 -11.82 -6.51
N LYS A 26 2.29 -11.43 -6.88
CA LYS A 26 3.45 -12.32 -6.94
C LYS A 26 3.85 -12.81 -5.55
N SER A 27 3.82 -11.94 -4.54
CA SER A 27 4.08 -12.32 -3.14
C SER A 27 3.08 -13.38 -2.67
N ILE A 28 1.78 -13.14 -2.89
CA ILE A 28 0.72 -14.08 -2.48
C ILE A 28 0.88 -15.43 -3.20
N ALA A 29 1.21 -15.43 -4.49
CA ALA A 29 1.46 -16.67 -5.22
C ALA A 29 2.61 -17.47 -4.58
N LYS A 30 3.71 -16.80 -4.21
CA LYS A 30 4.84 -17.43 -3.50
C LYS A 30 4.44 -17.98 -2.13
N ASP A 31 3.62 -17.24 -1.38
CA ASP A 31 3.13 -17.69 -0.07
C ASP A 31 2.25 -18.94 -0.21
N HIS A 32 1.39 -18.99 -1.23
CA HIS A 32 0.60 -20.18 -1.54
C HIS A 32 1.46 -21.37 -1.99
N GLU A 33 2.50 -21.16 -2.80
CA GLU A 33 3.46 -22.22 -3.17
C GLU A 33 4.14 -22.80 -1.93
N ASN A 34 4.51 -21.96 -0.96
CA ASN A 34 5.13 -22.39 0.30
C ASN A 34 4.17 -23.22 1.18
N ILE A 35 2.89 -22.84 1.25
CA ILE A 35 1.90 -23.49 2.12
C ILE A 35 1.40 -24.81 1.52
N TYR A 36 1.08 -24.82 0.23
CA TYR A 36 0.39 -25.93 -0.44
C TYR A 36 1.32 -26.79 -1.31
N GLY A 37 2.60 -26.42 -1.45
CA GLY A 37 3.59 -27.09 -2.28
C GLY A 37 3.35 -26.93 -3.78
N ASN A 38 4.16 -27.63 -4.60
CA ASN A 38 4.09 -27.62 -6.08
C ASN A 38 2.82 -28.28 -6.67
N ASN A 39 1.84 -28.66 -5.85
CA ASN A 39 0.64 -29.39 -6.29
C ASN A 39 -0.38 -28.49 -6.98
N ILE A 40 -0.28 -27.17 -6.82
CA ILE A 40 -1.11 -26.20 -7.55
C ILE A 40 -0.20 -25.54 -8.58
N PRO A 41 -0.54 -25.58 -9.89
CA PRO A 41 0.17 -24.81 -10.90
C PRO A 41 -0.13 -23.32 -10.70
N LEU A 42 0.54 -22.73 -9.72
CA LEU A 42 0.65 -21.29 -9.58
C LEU A 42 1.56 -20.80 -10.72
N ASN A 43 1.47 -19.53 -11.08
CA ASN A 43 1.95 -18.95 -12.34
C ASN A 43 3.50 -18.95 -12.51
N ARG A 44 4.23 -19.98 -12.04
CA ARG A 44 5.70 -20.10 -12.03
C ARG A 44 6.38 -18.85 -11.46
N GLY A 45 5.82 -18.29 -10.38
CA GLY A 45 6.31 -17.05 -9.78
C GLY A 45 6.05 -15.76 -10.56
N PHE A 46 5.19 -15.75 -11.58
CA PHE A 46 4.73 -14.53 -12.24
C PHE A 46 3.49 -13.96 -11.54
N GLY A 47 3.51 -12.65 -11.26
CA GLY A 47 2.32 -11.94 -10.77
C GLY A 47 1.29 -11.75 -11.89
N ARG A 48 0.10 -11.27 -11.52
CA ARG A 48 -0.93 -10.89 -12.48
C ARG A 48 -0.51 -9.64 -13.26
N ARG A 49 -0.75 -9.67 -14.56
CA ARG A 49 -0.60 -8.51 -15.45
C ARG A 49 -1.84 -7.61 -15.33
N ILE A 50 -1.61 -6.32 -15.13
CA ILE A 50 -2.64 -5.30 -14.88
C ILE A 50 -2.53 -4.24 -15.97
N ASP A 51 -3.68 -3.77 -16.45
CA ASP A 51 -3.73 -2.71 -17.47
C ASP A 51 -3.12 -1.41 -16.95
N LEU A 52 -3.57 -0.92 -15.79
CA LEU A 52 -2.98 0.24 -15.12
C LEU A 52 -2.76 -0.02 -13.62
N LEU A 53 -1.51 0.06 -13.20
CA LEU A 53 -1.10 0.01 -11.81
C LEU A 53 -0.65 1.40 -11.37
N LEU A 54 -1.23 1.89 -10.27
CA LEU A 54 -0.74 3.10 -9.60
C LEU A 54 0.25 2.73 -8.51
N SER A 55 1.38 3.42 -8.48
CA SER A 55 2.37 3.26 -7.41
C SER A 55 3.00 4.58 -6.98
N THR A 56 3.64 4.57 -5.82
CA THR A 56 4.49 5.67 -5.32
C THR A 56 5.77 5.05 -4.75
N ARG A 57 6.95 5.55 -5.16
CA ARG A 57 8.25 5.03 -4.70
C ARG A 57 8.32 3.49 -4.70
N ASN A 58 7.90 2.86 -5.81
CA ASN A 58 7.85 1.40 -5.98
C ASN A 58 6.84 0.63 -5.10
N ILE A 59 6.01 1.30 -4.31
CA ILE A 59 4.90 0.72 -3.54
C ILE A 59 3.60 0.83 -4.33
N GLU A 60 2.93 -0.29 -4.52
CA GLU A 60 1.65 -0.39 -5.25
C GLU A 60 0.52 0.20 -4.41
N LEU A 61 -0.35 1.02 -5.02
CA LEU A 61 -1.47 1.68 -4.34
C LEU A 61 -2.83 1.15 -4.79
N SER A 62 -3.03 0.92 -6.08
CA SER A 62 -4.27 0.37 -6.63
C SER A 62 -4.10 -0.20 -8.03
N THR A 63 -4.98 -1.11 -8.42
CA THR A 63 -5.09 -1.64 -9.78
C THR A 63 -6.37 -1.20 -10.46
N ASN A 64 -6.28 -0.94 -11.76
CA ASN A 64 -7.39 -0.51 -12.60
C ASN A 64 -7.36 -1.31 -13.91
N GLU A 65 -8.52 -1.69 -14.44
CA GLU A 65 -8.65 -2.65 -15.55
C GLU A 65 -9.63 -2.15 -16.62
N TRP A 66 -9.33 -2.47 -17.89
CA TRP A 66 -10.09 -2.08 -19.08
C TRP A 66 -10.39 -3.29 -19.94
N LYS A 67 -11.67 -3.44 -20.29
CA LYS A 67 -12.14 -4.41 -21.27
C LYS A 67 -12.81 -3.73 -22.45
N ARG A 68 -12.74 -4.38 -23.60
CA ARG A 68 -13.39 -3.92 -24.83
C ARG A 68 -14.90 -4.05 -24.72
N LYS A 69 -15.64 -3.20 -25.43
CA LYS A 69 -17.11 -3.16 -25.43
C LYS A 69 -17.80 -4.49 -25.80
N LYS A 70 -17.11 -5.39 -26.51
CA LYS A 70 -17.66 -6.66 -27.03
C LYS A 70 -17.31 -7.90 -26.18
N VAL A 71 -16.80 -7.71 -24.96
CA VAL A 71 -16.49 -8.82 -24.04
C VAL A 71 -17.78 -9.38 -23.45
N SER A 72 -17.84 -10.69 -23.19
CA SER A 72 -19.04 -11.30 -22.58
C SER A 72 -19.23 -10.83 -21.14
N GLN A 73 -20.47 -10.86 -20.65
CA GLN A 73 -20.77 -10.46 -19.27
C GLN A 73 -20.01 -11.33 -18.25
N GLU A 74 -19.90 -12.63 -18.51
CA GLU A 74 -19.18 -13.58 -17.67
C GLU A 74 -17.68 -13.21 -17.58
N GLN A 75 -17.05 -12.93 -18.71
CA GLN A 75 -15.64 -12.48 -18.74
C GLN A 75 -15.45 -11.15 -18.00
N CYS A 76 -16.41 -10.23 -18.08
CA CYS A 76 -16.38 -8.98 -17.33
C CYS A 76 -16.42 -9.26 -15.82
N LEU A 77 -17.33 -10.12 -15.34
CA LEU A 77 -17.46 -10.46 -13.92
C LEU A 77 -16.20 -11.14 -13.38
N ILE A 78 -15.62 -12.08 -14.14
CA ILE A 78 -14.36 -12.75 -13.77
C ILE A 78 -13.25 -11.71 -13.59
N GLN A 79 -13.09 -10.80 -14.57
CA GLN A 79 -12.06 -9.77 -14.51
C GLN A 79 -12.26 -8.80 -13.34
N GLN A 80 -13.49 -8.37 -13.09
CA GLN A 80 -13.82 -7.47 -11.98
C GLN A 80 -13.49 -8.13 -10.63
N ALA A 81 -13.84 -9.41 -10.47
CA ALA A 81 -13.49 -10.19 -9.28
C ALA A 81 -11.97 -10.37 -9.14
N GLU A 82 -11.24 -10.51 -10.24
CA GLU A 82 -9.77 -10.51 -10.23
C GLU A 82 -9.20 -9.16 -9.78
N ASN A 83 -9.69 -8.04 -10.30
CA ASN A 83 -9.23 -6.70 -9.94
C ASN A 83 -9.49 -6.38 -8.46
N ILE A 84 -10.65 -6.77 -7.93
CA ILE A 84 -10.96 -6.66 -6.50
C ILE A 84 -9.94 -7.45 -5.66
N ARG A 85 -9.61 -8.69 -6.05
CA ARG A 85 -8.61 -9.51 -5.35
C ARG A 85 -7.22 -8.89 -5.40
N MET A 86 -6.85 -8.21 -6.50
CA MET A 86 -5.57 -7.50 -6.60
C MET A 86 -5.52 -6.27 -5.69
N ASN A 87 -6.58 -5.47 -5.68
CA ASN A 87 -6.69 -4.34 -4.76
C ASN A 87 -6.71 -4.77 -3.29
N LYS A 88 -7.28 -5.95 -2.98
CA LYS A 88 -7.16 -6.58 -1.65
C LYS A 88 -5.73 -6.97 -1.33
N ALA A 89 -5.02 -7.61 -2.27
CA ALA A 89 -3.63 -8.02 -2.09
C ALA A 89 -2.72 -6.81 -1.81
N ILE A 90 -2.90 -5.73 -2.56
CA ILE A 90 -2.20 -4.46 -2.34
C ILE A 90 -2.54 -3.92 -0.95
N LEU A 91 -3.82 -3.85 -0.59
CA LEU A 91 -4.23 -3.37 0.74
C LEU A 91 -3.55 -4.14 1.87
N SER A 92 -3.47 -5.48 1.78
CA SER A 92 -2.76 -6.28 2.77
C SER A 92 -1.31 -5.83 2.95
N LYS A 93 -0.61 -5.53 1.85
CA LYS A 93 0.78 -5.03 1.89
C LYS A 93 0.90 -3.62 2.44
N LEU A 94 -0.07 -2.76 2.15
CA LEU A 94 -0.09 -1.40 2.73
C LEU A 94 -0.30 -1.44 4.25
N LEU A 95 -1.13 -2.35 4.74
CA LEU A 95 -1.39 -2.54 6.18
C LEU A 95 -0.24 -3.23 6.94
N GLU A 96 0.75 -3.78 6.25
CA GLU A 96 2.00 -4.30 6.86
C GLU A 96 2.99 -3.16 7.20
N LEU A 97 2.75 -1.93 6.73
CA LEU A 97 3.60 -0.79 7.06
C LEU A 97 3.35 -0.30 8.50
N PRO A 98 4.37 0.27 9.18
CA PRO A 98 4.24 0.83 10.51
C PRO A 98 3.47 2.17 10.46
N LEU A 99 2.17 2.08 10.23
CA LEU A 99 1.26 3.21 10.21
C LEU A 99 0.76 3.52 11.62
N SER A 100 0.40 4.79 11.86
CA SER A 100 -0.33 5.16 13.07
C SER A 100 -1.67 4.43 13.14
N GLU A 101 -2.23 4.28 14.35
CA GLU A 101 -3.52 3.60 14.51
C GLU A 101 -4.65 4.31 13.74
N ASP A 102 -4.62 5.64 13.68
CA ASP A 102 -5.60 6.44 12.93
C ASP A 102 -5.42 6.27 11.42
N ASP A 103 -4.18 6.34 10.93
CA ASP A 103 -3.87 6.11 9.51
C ASP A 103 -4.32 4.72 9.08
N SER A 104 -3.95 3.68 9.84
CA SER A 104 -4.26 2.27 9.55
C SER A 104 -5.77 2.03 9.42
N LYS A 105 -6.59 2.65 10.29
CA LYS A 105 -8.06 2.57 10.21
C LYS A 105 -8.63 3.26 8.97
N ASN A 106 -7.93 4.24 8.42
CA ASN A 106 -8.38 5.03 7.27
C ASN A 106 -7.81 4.53 5.94
N VAL A 107 -6.86 3.60 5.93
CA VAL A 107 -6.34 3.00 4.69
C VAL A 107 -7.38 2.10 4.01
N TYR A 108 -7.59 2.35 2.73
CA TYR A 108 -8.31 1.47 1.80
C TYR A 108 -7.77 1.66 0.39
N THR A 109 -8.01 0.70 -0.50
CA THR A 109 -7.66 0.83 -1.93
C THR A 109 -8.89 1.24 -2.73
N LEU A 110 -8.68 2.03 -3.78
CA LEU A 110 -9.75 2.52 -4.65
C LEU A 110 -9.39 2.26 -6.11
N GLY A 111 -10.04 1.27 -6.71
CA GLY A 111 -9.79 0.85 -8.09
C GLY A 111 -10.94 1.21 -9.04
N MET A 112 -10.69 1.02 -10.33
CA MET A 112 -11.67 1.18 -11.40
C MET A 112 -11.72 -0.05 -12.29
N ASP A 113 -12.92 -0.38 -12.76
CA ASP A 113 -13.15 -1.34 -13.84
C ASP A 113 -13.92 -0.67 -14.97
N TRP A 114 -13.42 -0.82 -16.20
CA TRP A 114 -14.02 -0.25 -17.40
C TRP A 114 -14.36 -1.35 -18.42
N VAL A 115 -15.53 -1.22 -19.05
CA VAL A 115 -15.97 -2.00 -20.20
C VAL A 115 -16.39 -1.03 -21.30
N GLY A 116 -15.49 -0.83 -22.26
CA GLY A 116 -15.62 0.23 -23.27
C GLY A 116 -15.76 1.60 -22.60
N PRO A 117 -16.79 2.40 -22.94
CA PRO A 117 -16.97 3.74 -22.38
C PRO A 117 -17.60 3.75 -20.99
N ARG A 118 -18.03 2.62 -20.44
CA ARG A 118 -18.70 2.55 -19.13
C ARG A 118 -17.76 1.92 -18.12
N GLY A 119 -17.75 2.43 -16.90
CA GLY A 119 -16.97 1.84 -15.82
C GLY A 119 -17.60 2.11 -14.47
N TYR A 120 -16.92 1.67 -13.42
CA TYR A 120 -17.26 2.02 -12.05
C TYR A 120 -16.01 2.08 -11.18
N MET A 121 -16.12 2.80 -10.07
CA MET A 121 -15.14 2.80 -8.99
C MET A 121 -15.59 1.85 -7.89
N PHE A 122 -14.63 1.17 -7.27
CA PHE A 122 -14.87 0.35 -6.09
C PHE A 122 -13.76 0.56 -5.07
N ALA A 123 -14.13 0.47 -3.79
CA ALA A 123 -13.19 0.48 -2.68
C ALA A 123 -13.04 -0.92 -2.11
N VAL A 124 -11.83 -1.28 -1.67
CA VAL A 124 -11.59 -2.45 -0.83
C VAL A 124 -11.04 -1.96 0.50
N LYS A 125 -11.69 -2.36 1.60
CA LYS A 125 -11.28 -1.99 2.96
C LYS A 125 -11.29 -3.22 3.87
N LYS A 126 -10.35 -3.29 4.81
CA LYS A 126 -10.36 -4.26 5.89
C LYS A 126 -11.20 -3.70 7.04
N ILE A 127 -12.20 -4.46 7.49
CA ILE A 127 -13.01 -4.17 8.68
C ILE A 127 -12.89 -5.40 9.56
N ASP A 128 -12.34 -5.23 10.76
CA ASP A 128 -11.95 -6.34 11.64
C ASP A 128 -11.09 -7.36 10.86
N ASP A 129 -11.49 -8.62 10.81
CA ASP A 129 -10.77 -9.68 10.10
C ASP A 129 -11.27 -9.95 8.67
N ILE A 130 -12.20 -9.14 8.16
CA ILE A 130 -12.80 -9.32 6.84
C ILE A 130 -12.44 -8.19 5.88
N TYR A 131 -12.30 -8.54 4.59
CA TYR A 131 -12.12 -7.57 3.52
C TYR A 131 -13.45 -7.36 2.81
N ILE A 132 -13.89 -6.10 2.72
CA ILE A 132 -15.12 -5.71 2.07
C ILE A 132 -14.78 -4.94 0.80
N ALA A 133 -15.34 -5.39 -0.33
CA ALA A 133 -15.34 -4.65 -1.57
C ALA A 133 -16.70 -3.94 -1.73
N LYS A 134 -16.68 -2.63 -2.00
CA LYS A 134 -17.89 -1.82 -2.13
C LYS A 134 -17.86 -1.00 -3.41
N HIS A 135 -18.94 -1.06 -4.19
CA HIS A 135 -19.17 -0.14 -5.30
C HIS A 135 -19.32 1.30 -4.79
N ILE A 136 -18.66 2.24 -5.45
CA ILE A 136 -18.60 3.64 -5.05
C ILE A 136 -19.42 4.51 -6.00
N ASN A 137 -19.05 4.57 -7.28
CA ASN A 137 -19.80 5.31 -8.29
C ASN A 137 -19.64 4.71 -9.67
N ASN A 138 -20.60 4.99 -10.55
CA ASN A 138 -20.49 4.70 -11.97
C ASN A 138 -19.69 5.80 -12.69
N LEU A 139 -19.00 5.41 -13.75
CA LEU A 139 -18.21 6.25 -14.62
C LEU A 139 -18.66 6.04 -16.07
N SER A 140 -18.60 7.10 -16.87
CA SER A 140 -18.94 7.03 -18.29
C SER A 140 -18.13 8.04 -19.09
N VAL A 141 -17.46 7.59 -20.14
CA VAL A 141 -16.86 8.45 -21.16
C VAL A 141 -17.92 8.73 -22.23
N PRO A 142 -18.20 10.00 -22.57
CA PRO A 142 -19.18 10.35 -23.58
C PRO A 142 -18.74 9.84 -24.96
N GLU A 143 -19.62 9.14 -25.65
CA GLU A 143 -19.44 8.73 -27.05
C GLU A 143 -19.99 9.81 -28.00
N TYR A 144 -20.86 10.71 -27.52
CA TYR A 144 -21.52 11.75 -28.30
C TYR A 144 -21.55 13.10 -27.58
N LEU A 145 -21.60 14.21 -28.32
CA LEU A 145 -21.60 15.58 -27.77
C LEU A 145 -22.73 15.84 -26.76
N HIS A 146 -23.93 15.30 -27.00
CA HIS A 146 -25.07 15.49 -26.09
C HIS A 146 -24.87 14.80 -24.72
N GLN A 147 -23.87 13.93 -24.58
CA GLN A 147 -23.51 13.25 -23.32
C GLN A 147 -22.46 14.04 -22.52
N LEU A 148 -21.90 15.13 -23.04
CA LEU A 148 -20.95 15.96 -22.29
C LEU A 148 -21.50 16.47 -20.95
N PRO A 149 -22.79 16.86 -20.82
CA PRO A 149 -23.32 17.27 -19.52
C PRO A 149 -23.25 16.16 -18.46
N SER A 150 -23.46 14.90 -18.81
CA SER A 150 -23.36 13.78 -17.86
C SER A 150 -21.91 13.40 -17.54
N PHE A 151 -20.96 13.75 -18.42
CA PHE A 151 -19.53 13.52 -18.17
C PHE A 151 -18.99 14.30 -16.96
N ILE A 152 -19.61 15.43 -16.60
CA ILE A 152 -19.25 16.21 -15.40
C ILE A 152 -19.27 15.34 -14.14
N ALA A 153 -20.23 14.42 -14.01
CA ALA A 153 -20.29 13.51 -12.86
C ALA A 153 -19.08 12.56 -12.83
N THR A 154 -18.66 12.07 -14.00
CA THR A 154 -17.45 11.22 -14.12
C THR A 154 -16.20 12.00 -13.75
N LEU A 155 -16.07 13.26 -14.19
CA LEU A 155 -14.93 14.11 -13.83
C LEU A 155 -14.86 14.38 -12.32
N LYS A 156 -15.99 14.64 -11.66
CA LYS A 156 -16.06 14.78 -10.20
C LYS A 156 -15.60 13.51 -9.48
N ASN A 157 -16.07 12.36 -9.96
CA ASN A 157 -15.70 11.05 -9.41
C ASN A 157 -14.20 10.77 -9.58
N LEU A 158 -13.63 11.07 -10.75
CA LEU A 158 -12.19 10.97 -10.99
C LEU A 158 -11.39 11.93 -10.09
N TYR A 159 -11.91 13.13 -9.83
CA TYR A 159 -11.26 14.05 -8.89
C TYR A 159 -11.27 13.53 -7.45
N THR A 160 -12.38 12.93 -7.00
CA THR A 160 -12.44 12.21 -5.71
C THR A 160 -11.42 11.08 -5.66
N TRP A 161 -11.30 10.31 -6.74
CA TRP A 161 -10.31 9.25 -6.87
C TRP A 161 -8.86 9.76 -6.82
N LYS A 162 -8.57 10.89 -7.46
CA LYS A 162 -7.27 11.59 -7.36
C LYS A 162 -6.96 11.98 -5.91
N ASN A 163 -7.88 12.67 -5.25
CA ASN A 163 -7.68 13.16 -3.88
C ASN A 163 -7.44 11.99 -2.91
N HIS A 164 -8.17 10.90 -3.09
CA HIS A 164 -7.91 9.67 -2.35
C HIS A 164 -6.47 9.17 -2.55
N HIS A 165 -5.98 9.08 -3.79
CA HIS A 165 -4.62 8.60 -4.04
C HIS A 165 -3.54 9.55 -3.54
N SER A 166 -3.79 10.86 -3.56
CA SER A 166 -2.88 11.85 -2.94
C SER A 166 -2.79 11.66 -1.42
N ASN A 167 -3.93 11.46 -0.75
CA ASN A 167 -3.95 11.22 0.69
C ASN A 167 -3.29 9.89 1.03
N LEU A 168 -3.65 8.82 0.30
CA LEU A 168 -3.05 7.51 0.49
C LEU A 168 -1.55 7.55 0.28
N GLN A 169 -1.06 8.24 -0.76
CA GLN A 169 0.37 8.43 -0.98
C GLN A 169 1.05 9.05 0.26
N ASN A 170 0.50 10.13 0.82
CA ASN A 170 1.09 10.78 1.98
C ASN A 170 1.14 9.87 3.21
N THR A 171 0.05 9.12 3.46
CA THR A 171 -0.01 8.14 4.55
C THR A 171 1.03 7.03 4.37
N ILE A 172 1.12 6.46 3.17
CA ILE A 172 2.04 5.35 2.87
C ILE A 172 3.51 5.81 2.91
N LEU A 173 3.81 7.02 2.44
CA LEU A 173 5.17 7.57 2.51
C LEU A 173 5.63 7.75 3.95
N THR A 174 4.73 8.19 4.85
CA THR A 174 5.04 8.30 6.29
C THR A 174 5.38 6.94 6.89
N GLY A 175 4.56 5.92 6.64
CA GLY A 175 4.82 4.55 7.10
C GLY A 175 6.10 3.95 6.51
N MET A 176 6.42 4.29 5.26
CA MET A 176 7.65 3.83 4.61
C MET A 176 8.90 4.44 5.25
N THR A 177 8.90 5.74 5.53
CA THR A 177 10.02 6.40 6.22
C THR A 177 10.22 5.84 7.62
N ALA A 178 9.14 5.62 8.39
CA ALA A 178 9.24 4.97 9.69
C ALA A 178 9.86 3.57 9.61
N LYS A 179 9.48 2.78 8.59
CA LYS A 179 10.07 1.46 8.34
C LYS A 179 11.55 1.53 7.98
N GLU A 180 11.93 2.46 7.10
CA GLU A 180 13.33 2.66 6.68
C GLU A 180 14.20 3.07 7.89
N ASP A 181 13.69 3.96 8.74
CA ASP A 181 14.36 4.37 9.98
C ASP A 181 14.55 3.18 10.93
N ASP A 182 13.49 2.39 11.18
CA ASP A 182 13.55 1.20 12.03
C ASP A 182 14.55 0.15 11.50
N GLU A 183 14.56 -0.10 10.19
CA GLU A 183 15.52 -1.01 9.53
C GLU A 183 16.95 -0.48 9.64
N PHE A 184 17.16 0.83 9.46
CA PHE A 184 18.45 1.48 9.61
C PHE A 184 18.98 1.33 11.04
N PHE A 185 18.19 1.69 12.06
CA PHE A 185 18.61 1.54 13.46
C PHE A 185 18.84 0.08 13.85
N SER A 186 18.00 -0.85 13.37
CA SER A 186 18.20 -2.28 13.59
C SER A 186 19.52 -2.78 13.00
N SER A 187 19.93 -2.25 11.84
CA SER A 187 21.21 -2.60 11.22
C SER A 187 22.42 -2.10 12.00
N ILE A 188 22.32 -0.93 12.65
CA ILE A 188 23.38 -0.39 13.52
C ILE A 188 23.54 -1.25 14.75
N VAL A 189 22.44 -1.62 15.41
CA VAL A 189 22.47 -2.46 16.62
C VAL A 189 23.07 -3.83 16.31
N ASN A 190 22.68 -4.45 15.20
CA ASN A 190 23.17 -5.77 14.81
C ASN A 190 24.58 -5.75 14.18
N GLY A 191 25.04 -4.59 13.68
CA GLY A 191 26.37 -4.42 13.07
C GLY A 191 27.52 -4.35 14.08
N ILE A 192 27.24 -4.40 15.38
CA ILE A 192 28.25 -4.34 16.45
C ILE A 192 28.68 -5.73 16.95
N ASP A 193 27.93 -6.81 16.64
CA ASP A 193 28.15 -8.13 17.25
C ASP A 193 28.61 -9.22 16.26
N ASP A 194 29.83 -9.07 15.74
CA ASP A 194 30.64 -10.24 15.33
C ASP A 194 31.82 -10.51 16.29
N ALA A 195 31.75 -9.93 17.50
CA ALA A 195 32.59 -10.31 18.62
C ALA A 195 31.74 -10.47 19.88
N SER A 196 31.43 -11.73 20.20
CA SER A 196 30.92 -12.25 21.48
C SER A 196 29.40 -12.42 21.64
N ARG A 197 28.96 -13.68 21.50
CA ARG A 197 27.83 -14.21 22.29
C ARG A 197 28.16 -14.07 23.78
N ALA A 198 27.48 -13.20 24.52
CA ALA A 198 26.95 -13.48 25.86
C ALA A 198 26.26 -12.27 26.50
N SER A 199 25.16 -12.58 27.19
CA SER A 199 24.41 -11.78 28.18
C SER A 199 23.33 -10.84 27.64
N LYS A 200 22.10 -11.07 28.13
CA LYS A 200 20.99 -10.12 28.09
C LYS A 200 21.47 -8.82 28.73
N GLU A 201 21.71 -7.79 27.94
CA GLU A 201 21.91 -6.45 28.46
C GLU A 201 20.56 -5.88 28.91
N LEU A 202 20.33 -5.91 30.23
CA LEU A 202 19.64 -4.82 30.90
C LEU A 202 20.46 -3.56 30.60
N SER A 203 19.99 -2.74 29.66
CA SER A 203 20.63 -1.45 29.37
C SER A 203 20.79 -0.68 30.69
N PRO A 204 22.03 -0.39 31.13
CA PRO A 204 22.23 0.49 32.27
C PRO A 204 21.91 1.88 31.76
N ASN A 205 20.67 2.34 32.00
CA ASN A 205 20.29 3.73 31.83
C ASN A 205 21.18 4.59 32.73
N VAL A 206 22.29 5.06 32.17
CA VAL A 206 23.16 6.14 32.65
C VAL A 206 23.47 6.09 34.15
N TYR A 207 24.65 5.58 34.52
CA TYR A 207 25.19 5.81 35.86
C TYR A 207 25.81 7.19 35.96
N LEU A 208 25.08 8.13 36.56
CA LEU A 208 25.66 9.40 37.02
C LEU A 208 26.69 9.12 38.12
N THR A 209 27.88 9.68 37.97
CA THR A 209 28.99 9.49 38.92
C THR A 209 28.66 10.11 40.29
N PRO A 210 28.67 9.35 41.40
CA PRO A 210 28.51 9.95 42.72
C PRO A 210 29.78 10.74 43.07
N THR A 211 29.65 12.03 43.30
CA THR A 211 30.76 12.85 43.82
C THR A 211 30.99 12.53 45.30
N LYS A 212 32.15 11.98 45.68
CA LYS A 212 32.50 11.75 47.10
C LYS A 212 32.99 13.03 47.79
N VAL A 213 32.07 13.63 48.54
CA VAL A 213 32.13 14.24 49.90
C VAL A 213 33.50 14.61 50.50
N LYS A 214 33.67 15.88 50.94
CA LYS A 214 34.59 16.23 52.05
C LYS A 214 33.90 15.99 53.40
N LYS A 215 34.33 14.96 54.13
CA LYS A 215 34.02 14.78 55.56
C LYS A 215 34.88 15.77 56.36
N THR A 216 34.26 16.74 57.01
CA THR A 216 34.92 17.52 58.07
C THR A 216 35.12 16.58 59.27
N GLN A 217 36.34 16.12 59.48
CA GLN A 217 36.70 15.39 60.70
C GLN A 217 36.64 16.36 61.89
N LEU A 218 35.75 16.11 62.84
CA LEU A 218 35.92 16.56 64.22
C LEU A 218 37.15 15.84 64.79
N SER A 219 38.21 16.57 65.09
CA SER A 219 39.26 16.13 66.00
C SER A 219 39.02 16.73 67.38
N LEU A 220 38.59 15.87 68.32
CA LEU A 220 38.73 16.12 69.75
C LEU A 220 40.22 16.06 70.12
N SER A 221 40.69 17.07 70.84
CA SER A 221 41.92 16.99 71.62
C SER A 221 41.72 17.62 73.00
N LYS A 222 41.77 16.74 74.01
CA LYS A 222 42.07 16.93 75.45
C LYS A 222 41.18 17.87 76.26
#